data_AF-A0A958X8D7-F1
#
_entry.id   AF-A0A958X8D7-F1
#
_cell.length_a   1.000
_cell.length_b   1.000
_cell.length_c   1.000
_cell.angle_alpha   90.00
_cell.angle_beta   90.00
_cell.angle_gamma   90.00
#
_symmetry.space_group_name_H-M   'P 1'
#
loop_
_entity.id
_entity.type
_entity.pdbx_description
1 polymer ?
#
loop_
_entity_poly.entity_id
_entity_poly.type
_entity_poly.pdbx_seq_one_letter_code
_entity_poly.pdbx_strand_id
1 'polypeptide(L)'
;MRILPFLLLCLIFACTPPDPNKDKPQAGKVNLDLNNKLVQKLYDFTDKRLTDSLVSYLENTDPTIRYLATIAFASNRDSSAVEALARRLKDPSEEVRISAAFALGQIGATTCETPLIEAFDGTDSLSKRQRFNAIVLEAIGK
;
A
#
# COMPACT_ATOMS: atom_id res chain seq x y z
N MET A 1 12.48 -22.36 -44.85
CA MET A 1 11.37 -21.39 -44.77
C MET A 1 10.06 -22.10 -44.42
N ARG A 2 9.78 -22.36 -43.13
CA ARG A 2 8.47 -22.83 -42.63
C ARG A 2 8.19 -22.30 -41.21
N ILE A 3 8.49 -21.03 -40.97
CA ILE A 3 8.24 -20.35 -39.67
C ILE A 3 6.94 -19.53 -39.72
N LEU A 4 6.42 -19.28 -40.92
CA LEU A 4 5.21 -18.50 -41.18
C LEU A 4 3.92 -19.03 -40.52
N PRO A 5 3.66 -20.36 -40.39
CA PRO A 5 2.40 -20.82 -39.80
C PRO A 5 2.38 -20.70 -38.26
N PHE A 6 3.54 -20.65 -37.60
CA PHE A 6 3.63 -20.51 -36.14
C PHE A 6 3.36 -19.06 -35.72
N LEU A 7 3.79 -18.09 -36.54
CA LEU A 7 3.57 -16.66 -36.30
C LEU A 7 2.10 -16.25 -36.48
N LEU A 8 1.35 -16.97 -37.33
CA LEU A 8 -0.08 -16.77 -37.54
C LEU A 8 -0.93 -17.29 -36.35
N LEU A 9 -0.47 -18.35 -35.66
CA LEU A 9 -1.16 -18.94 -34.51
C LEU A 9 -1.07 -18.03 -33.26
N CYS A 10 -0.03 -17.20 -33.13
CA CYS A 10 0.08 -16.24 -32.03
C CYS A 10 -0.88 -15.05 -32.15
N LEU A 11 -1.28 -14.68 -33.37
CA LEU A 11 -2.14 -13.52 -33.62
C LEU A 11 -3.61 -13.76 -33.23
N ILE A 12 -4.07 -15.02 -33.22
CA ILE A 12 -5.46 -15.38 -32.82
C ILE A 12 -5.67 -15.41 -31.30
N PHE A 13 -4.61 -15.40 -30.49
CA PHE A 13 -4.70 -15.32 -29.02
C PHE A 13 -4.40 -13.92 -28.47
N ALA A 14 -4.16 -12.92 -29.33
CA ALA A 14 -3.83 -11.56 -28.90
C ALA A 14 -5.02 -10.76 -28.33
N CYS A 15 -6.24 -11.31 -28.39
CA CYS A 15 -7.42 -10.69 -27.80
C CYS A 15 -7.62 -11.22 -26.37
N THR A 16 -6.99 -10.60 -25.38
CA THR A 16 -7.45 -10.73 -24.00
C THR A 16 -8.81 -10.04 -23.90
N PRO A 17 -9.91 -10.75 -23.59
CA PRO A 17 -11.22 -10.14 -23.45
C PRO A 17 -11.20 -9.11 -22.32
N PRO A 18 -11.96 -8.00 -22.44
CA PRO A 18 -11.99 -6.96 -21.42
C PRO A 18 -12.42 -7.56 -20.08
N ASP A 19 -11.62 -7.30 -19.03
CA ASP A 19 -11.92 -7.77 -17.67
C ASP A 19 -13.24 -7.14 -17.19
N PRO A 20 -14.30 -7.94 -16.97
CA PRO A 20 -15.62 -7.43 -16.56
C PRO A 20 -15.63 -6.82 -15.15
N ASN A 21 -14.53 -6.89 -14.41
CA ASN A 21 -14.39 -6.31 -13.08
C ASN A 21 -13.48 -5.07 -13.04
N LYS A 22 -12.95 -4.61 -14.19
CA LYS A 22 -12.04 -3.45 -14.26
C LYS A 22 -12.64 -2.18 -13.65
N ASP A 23 -13.95 -1.99 -13.82
CA ASP A 23 -14.67 -0.78 -13.39
C ASP A 23 -15.52 -0.99 -12.12
N LYS A 24 -15.52 -2.20 -11.54
CA LYS A 24 -16.22 -2.44 -10.28
C LYS A 24 -15.45 -1.76 -9.13
N PRO A 25 -16.14 -1.15 -8.15
CA PRO A 25 -15.51 -0.71 -6.92
C PRO A 25 -14.84 -1.91 -6.25
N GLN A 26 -13.51 -1.99 -6.37
CA GLN A 26 -12.75 -3.05 -5.73
C GLN A 26 -12.73 -2.73 -4.24
N ALA A 27 -13.30 -3.61 -3.41
CA ALA A 27 -13.28 -3.46 -1.97
C ALA A 27 -11.83 -3.28 -1.50
N GLY A 28 -11.55 -2.17 -0.81
CA GLY A 28 -10.20 -1.82 -0.38
C GLY A 28 -9.41 -0.89 -1.32
N LYS A 29 -9.97 -0.45 -2.45
CA LYS A 29 -9.29 0.53 -3.32
C LYS A 29 -9.29 1.92 -2.64
N VAL A 30 -8.12 2.54 -2.57
CA VAL A 30 -7.97 3.94 -2.13
C VAL A 30 -8.52 4.87 -3.21
N ASN A 31 -9.43 5.77 -2.82
CA ASN A 31 -10.02 6.76 -3.71
C ASN A 31 -9.96 8.14 -3.06
N LEU A 32 -9.00 8.95 -3.51
CA LEU A 32 -8.73 10.26 -2.94
C LEU A 32 -9.73 11.31 -3.45
N ASP A 33 -10.61 11.78 -2.56
CA ASP A 33 -11.45 12.95 -2.78
C ASP A 33 -10.95 14.13 -1.94
N LEU A 34 -10.40 15.15 -2.60
CA LEU A 34 -9.88 16.35 -1.95
C LEU A 34 -10.99 17.28 -1.43
N ASN A 35 -12.24 17.10 -1.84
CA ASN A 35 -13.38 17.86 -1.29
C ASN A 35 -13.90 17.24 0.01
N ASN A 36 -13.46 16.04 0.36
CA ASN A 36 -13.83 15.38 1.60
C ASN A 36 -13.21 16.14 2.79
N LYS A 37 -14.06 16.67 3.67
CA LYS A 37 -13.65 17.42 4.87
C LYS A 37 -12.74 16.61 5.80
N LEU A 38 -12.92 15.29 5.85
CA LEU A 38 -12.07 14.42 6.66
C LEU A 38 -10.66 14.31 6.08
N VAL A 39 -10.56 14.18 4.75
CA VAL A 39 -9.28 14.19 4.02
C VAL A 39 -8.53 15.49 4.25
N GLN A 40 -9.20 16.64 4.09
CA GLN A 40 -8.62 17.96 4.35
C GLN A 40 -8.12 18.07 5.80
N LYS A 41 -8.92 17.62 6.77
CA LYS A 41 -8.55 17.62 8.19
C LYS A 41 -7.31 16.76 8.48
N LEU A 42 -7.17 15.61 7.82
CA LEU A 42 -5.98 14.77 7.92
C LEU A 42 -4.72 15.47 7.40
N TYR A 43 -4.82 16.18 6.28
CA TYR A 43 -3.72 17.00 5.78
C TYR A 43 -3.35 18.11 6.77
N ASP A 44 -4.33 18.81 7.35
CA ASP A 44 -4.08 19.83 8.37
C ASP A 44 -3.36 19.26 9.61
N PHE A 45 -3.76 18.06 10.05
CA PHE A 45 -3.10 17.37 11.17
C PHE A 45 -1.67 16.94 10.81
N THR A 46 -1.45 16.54 9.57
CA THR A 46 -0.12 16.19 9.06
C THR A 46 0.80 17.41 9.07
N ASP A 47 0.35 18.52 8.47
CA ASP A 47 1.11 19.78 8.38
C ASP A 47 1.46 20.35 9.77
N LYS A 48 0.50 20.31 10.69
CA LYS A 48 0.69 20.75 12.09
C LYS A 48 1.41 19.73 12.97
N ARG A 49 1.78 18.56 12.44
CA ARG A 49 2.44 17.46 13.16
C ARG A 49 1.68 17.00 14.41
N LEU A 50 0.35 16.92 14.32
CA LEU A 50 -0.52 16.46 15.41
C LEU A 50 -0.63 14.93 15.43
N THR A 51 0.50 14.24 15.65
CA THR A 51 0.60 12.78 15.50
C THR A 51 -0.28 11.98 16.46
N ASP A 52 -0.45 12.43 17.69
CA ASP A 52 -1.40 11.83 18.65
C ASP A 52 -2.83 11.80 18.11
N SER A 53 -3.22 12.84 17.36
CA SER A 53 -4.55 12.92 16.74
C SER A 53 -4.69 12.05 15.50
N LEU A 54 -3.57 11.65 14.88
CA LEU A 54 -3.54 10.85 13.64
C LEU A 54 -3.68 9.34 13.90
N VAL A 55 -3.27 8.83 15.07
CA VAL A 55 -3.25 7.39 15.36
C VAL A 55 -4.61 6.73 15.14
N SER A 56 -5.70 7.38 15.59
CA SER A 56 -7.05 6.85 15.47
C SER A 56 -7.51 6.65 14.01
N TYR A 57 -6.95 7.41 13.07
CA TYR A 57 -7.29 7.31 11.65
C TYR A 57 -6.70 6.07 10.98
N LEU A 58 -5.69 5.45 11.58
CA LEU A 58 -5.18 4.16 11.10
C LEU A 58 -6.23 3.05 11.22
N GLU A 59 -7.22 3.17 12.10
CA GLU A 59 -8.29 2.17 12.30
C GLU A 59 -9.60 2.56 11.59
N ASN A 60 -9.58 3.59 10.73
CA ASN A 60 -10.79 4.04 10.04
C ASN A 60 -11.37 2.95 9.11
N THR A 61 -12.69 2.92 8.92
CA THR A 61 -13.35 1.96 8.03
C THR A 61 -13.02 2.19 6.56
N ASP A 62 -12.80 3.45 6.16
CA ASP A 62 -12.42 3.83 4.80
C ASP A 62 -10.92 3.59 4.55
N PRO A 63 -10.55 2.73 3.57
CA PRO A 63 -9.15 2.48 3.23
C PRO A 63 -8.40 3.74 2.79
N THR A 64 -9.08 4.72 2.19
CA THR A 64 -8.48 6.01 1.80
C THR A 64 -7.99 6.76 3.03
N ILE A 65 -8.79 6.76 4.09
CA ILE A 65 -8.45 7.43 5.35
C ILE A 65 -7.29 6.71 6.05
N ARG A 66 -7.30 5.37 6.09
CA ARG A 66 -6.17 4.59 6.63
C ARG A 66 -4.89 4.85 5.84
N TYR A 67 -4.97 4.85 4.51
CA TYR A 67 -3.84 5.17 3.63
C TYR A 67 -3.27 6.56 3.94
N LEU A 68 -4.11 7.60 3.98
CA LEU A 68 -3.65 8.95 4.28
C LEU A 68 -3.01 9.05 5.67
N ALA A 69 -3.55 8.35 6.68
CA ALA A 69 -2.94 8.30 8.00
C ALA A 69 -1.54 7.67 7.96
N THR A 70 -1.33 6.57 7.23
CA THR A 70 0.01 5.98 7.06
C THR A 70 0.99 6.94 6.37
N ILE A 71 0.54 7.67 5.33
CA ILE A 71 1.36 8.68 4.64
C ILE A 71 1.73 9.84 5.58
N ALA A 72 0.79 10.26 6.43
CA ALA A 72 1.05 11.30 7.43
C ALA A 72 2.16 10.89 8.41
N PHE A 73 2.13 9.65 8.91
CA PHE A 73 3.20 9.13 9.77
C PHE A 73 4.54 8.98 9.04
N ALA A 74 4.53 8.62 7.76
CA ALA A 74 5.75 8.59 6.95
C ALA A 74 6.41 9.98 6.83
N SER A 75 5.59 11.02 6.64
CA SER A 75 6.05 12.42 6.57
C SER A 75 6.60 12.92 7.90
N ASN A 76 5.91 12.59 9.00
CA ASN A 76 6.27 13.08 10.33
C ASN A 76 7.36 12.26 11.02
N ARG A 77 7.61 11.04 10.54
CA ARG A 77 8.62 10.08 11.06
C ARG A 77 8.52 9.87 12.57
N ASP A 78 7.30 9.87 13.09
CA ASP A 78 7.04 9.67 14.51
C ASP A 78 7.04 8.17 14.85
N SER A 79 8.04 7.74 15.62
CA SER A 79 8.22 6.36 16.04
C SER A 79 7.18 5.89 17.07
N SER A 80 6.38 6.77 17.66
CA SER A 80 5.31 6.38 18.58
C SER A 80 4.23 5.53 17.90
N ALA A 81 4.10 5.63 16.57
CA ALA A 81 3.10 4.92 15.79
C ALA A 81 3.54 3.57 15.23
N VAL A 82 4.77 3.10 15.53
CA VAL A 82 5.32 1.87 14.94
C VAL A 82 4.40 0.67 15.13
N GLU A 83 3.85 0.46 16.33
CA GLU A 83 2.95 -0.66 16.60
C GLU A 83 1.63 -0.56 15.81
N ALA A 84 1.07 0.66 15.70
CA ALA A 84 -0.16 0.89 14.96
C ALA A 84 0.04 0.71 13.44
N LEU A 85 1.19 1.16 12.91
CA LEU A 85 1.57 0.96 11.52
C LEU A 85 1.87 -0.51 11.21
N ALA A 86 2.50 -1.25 12.14
CA ALA A 86 2.77 -2.68 11.98
C ALA A 86 1.47 -3.49 11.75
N ARG A 87 0.37 -3.14 12.43
CA ARG A 87 -0.94 -3.77 12.19
C ARG A 87 -1.44 -3.55 10.75
N ARG A 88 -1.09 -2.43 10.12
CA ARG A 88 -1.48 -2.09 8.75
C ARG A 88 -0.67 -2.83 7.68
N LEU A 89 0.44 -3.50 8.02
CA LEU A 89 1.14 -4.42 7.09
C LEU A 89 0.26 -5.60 6.65
N LYS A 90 -0.82 -5.90 7.38
CA LYS A 90 -1.80 -6.95 7.07
C LYS A 90 -3.16 -6.38 6.63
N ASP A 91 -3.22 -5.09 6.25
CA ASP A 91 -4.47 -4.44 5.83
C ASP A 91 -5.10 -5.14 4.62
N PRO A 92 -6.45 -5.23 4.53
CA PRO A 92 -7.12 -5.75 3.34
C PRO A 92 -6.76 -4.98 2.06
N SER A 93 -6.57 -3.66 2.16
CA SER A 93 -6.15 -2.80 1.05
C SER A 93 -4.66 -2.95 0.78
N GLU A 94 -4.30 -3.28 -0.46
CA GLU A 94 -2.89 -3.34 -0.87
C GLU A 94 -2.18 -2.00 -0.76
N GLU A 95 -2.85 -0.91 -1.14
CA GLU A 95 -2.27 0.44 -1.03
C GLU A 95 -1.96 0.79 0.43
N VAL A 96 -2.82 0.41 1.38
CA VAL A 96 -2.58 0.62 2.81
C VAL A 96 -1.43 -0.24 3.32
N ARG A 97 -1.29 -1.49 2.87
CA ARG A 97 -0.13 -2.34 3.24
C ARG A 97 1.17 -1.71 2.75
N ILE A 98 1.19 -1.27 1.49
CA ILE A 98 2.36 -0.64 0.87
C ILE A 98 2.73 0.65 1.60
N SER A 99 1.77 1.52 1.86
CA SER A 99 2.02 2.79 2.54
C SER A 99 2.44 2.60 4.00
N ALA A 100 1.95 1.55 4.68
CA ALA A 100 2.42 1.18 6.01
C ALA A 100 3.88 0.71 6.01
N ALA A 101 4.28 -0.15 5.08
CA ALA A 101 5.68 -0.58 4.94
C ALA A 101 6.59 0.61 4.62
N PHE A 102 6.16 1.48 3.71
CA PHE A 102 6.86 2.74 3.41
C PHE A 102 7.00 3.63 4.64
N ALA A 103 5.93 3.83 5.42
CA ALA A 103 5.96 4.66 6.62
C ALA A 103 6.94 4.13 7.67
N LEU A 104 6.95 2.82 7.92
CA LEU A 104 7.91 2.18 8.83
C LEU A 104 9.35 2.38 8.34
N GLY A 105 9.62 2.23 7.04
CA GLY A 105 10.94 2.52 6.47
C GLY A 105 11.35 3.99 6.54
N GLN A 106 10.39 4.93 6.47
CA GLN A 106 10.69 6.36 6.68
C GLN A 106 10.97 6.72 8.13
N ILE A 107 10.31 6.03 9.08
CA ILE A 107 10.58 6.18 10.52
C ILE A 107 11.99 5.68 10.85
N GLY A 108 12.39 4.52 10.30
CA GLY A 108 13.76 4.02 10.40
C GLY A 108 14.21 3.66 11.82
N ALA A 109 13.28 3.45 12.75
CA ALA A 109 13.60 2.95 14.08
C ALA A 109 13.87 1.44 14.02
N THR A 110 14.82 0.94 14.81
CA THR A 110 15.14 -0.51 14.88
C THR A 110 13.92 -1.38 15.24
N THR A 111 12.97 -0.82 15.98
CA THR A 111 11.68 -1.47 16.28
C THR A 111 10.80 -1.72 15.06
N CYS A 112 11.10 -1.12 13.90
CA CYS A 112 10.39 -1.34 12.64
C CYS A 112 10.84 -2.62 11.91
N GLU A 113 12.06 -3.11 12.19
CA GLU A 113 12.67 -4.21 11.44
C GLU A 113 11.87 -5.50 11.58
N THR A 114 11.55 -5.92 12.81
CA THR A 114 10.82 -7.16 13.06
C THR A 114 9.46 -7.20 12.35
N PRO A 115 8.58 -6.17 12.48
CA PRO A 115 7.34 -6.15 11.71
C PRO A 115 7.52 -6.23 10.19
N LEU A 116 8.53 -5.55 9.64
CA LEU A 116 8.80 -5.55 8.20
C LEU A 116 9.27 -6.93 7.72
N ILE A 117 10.21 -7.56 8.44
CA ILE A 117 10.72 -8.90 8.13
C ILE A 117 9.57 -9.91 8.18
N GLU A 118 8.74 -9.87 9.22
CA GLU A 118 7.58 -10.76 9.35
C GLU A 118 6.51 -10.55 8.26
N ALA A 119 6.44 -9.35 7.68
CA ALA A 119 5.49 -9.04 6.62
C ALA A 119 5.95 -9.51 5.24
N PHE A 120 7.25 -9.72 5.03
CA PHE A 120 7.77 -10.22 3.76
C PHE A 120 7.27 -11.64 3.49
N ASP A 121 6.57 -11.83 2.38
CA ASP A 121 6.11 -13.15 1.97
C ASP A 121 7.05 -13.76 0.92
N GLY A 122 7.99 -14.59 1.37
CA GLY A 122 8.90 -15.33 0.51
C GLY A 122 8.24 -16.44 -0.32
N THR A 123 6.96 -16.74 -0.10
CA THR A 123 6.23 -17.80 -0.81
C THR A 123 5.34 -17.29 -1.95
N ASP A 124 5.33 -15.98 -2.21
CA ASP A 124 4.53 -15.36 -3.27
C ASP A 124 5.07 -15.65 -4.68
N SER A 125 4.88 -16.89 -5.12
CA SER A 125 5.21 -17.38 -6.45
C SER A 125 4.31 -16.81 -7.56
N LEU A 126 3.14 -16.27 -7.20
CA LEU A 126 2.16 -15.70 -8.12
C LEU A 126 2.35 -14.20 -8.35
N SER A 127 3.41 -13.61 -7.79
CA SER A 127 3.71 -12.16 -7.86
C SER A 127 2.56 -11.27 -7.38
N LYS A 128 1.64 -11.79 -6.56
CA LYS A 128 0.44 -11.08 -6.11
C LYS A 128 0.79 -9.93 -5.15
N ARG A 129 1.88 -10.09 -4.41
CA ARG A 129 2.45 -9.15 -3.44
C ARG A 129 3.78 -8.59 -3.92
N GLN A 130 4.14 -8.72 -5.19
CA GLN A 130 5.44 -8.25 -5.71
C GLN A 130 5.70 -6.78 -5.34
N ARG A 131 4.72 -5.88 -5.52
CA ARG A 131 4.86 -4.47 -5.17
C ARG A 131 5.05 -4.27 -3.67
N PHE A 132 4.27 -4.95 -2.86
CA PHE A 132 4.40 -4.88 -1.40
C PHE A 132 5.75 -5.39 -0.91
N ASN A 133 6.18 -6.58 -1.35
CA ASN A 133 7.47 -7.16 -1.00
C ASN A 133 8.65 -6.26 -1.43
N ALA A 134 8.57 -5.62 -2.60
CA ALA A 134 9.60 -4.67 -3.03
C ALA A 134 9.75 -3.49 -2.05
N ILE A 135 8.63 -2.94 -1.57
CA ILE A 135 8.63 -1.84 -0.59
C ILE A 135 9.11 -2.30 0.78
N VAL A 136 8.78 -3.53 1.20
CA VAL A 136 9.32 -4.11 2.44
C VAL A 136 10.85 -4.21 2.37
N LEU A 137 11.40 -4.70 1.26
CA LEU A 137 12.85 -4.78 1.07
C LEU A 137 13.50 -3.39 1.04
N GLU A 138 12.88 -2.41 0.38
CA GLU A 138 13.34 -1.02 0.40
C GLU A 138 13.33 -0.44 1.82
N ALA A 139 12.30 -0.74 2.61
CA ALA A 139 12.14 -0.23 3.97
C ALA A 139 13.17 -0.82 4.94
N ILE A 140 13.53 -2.09 4.80
CA ILE A 140 14.54 -2.75 5.64
C ILE A 140 15.97 -2.33 5.25
N GLY A 141 16.20 -1.99 3.97
CA GLY A 141 17.53 -1.67 3.46
C GLY A 141 17.99 -0.22 3.66
N LYS A 142 17.19 0.63 4.33
CA LYS A 142 17.51 2.04 4.61
C LYS A 142 18.18 2.20 5.96
#